data_AF-A0A7K1JSJ2-F1
#
_entry.id   AF-A0A7K1JSJ2-F1
#
_cell.length_a   1.000
_cell.length_b   1.000
_cell.length_c   1.000
_cell.angle_alpha   90.00
_cell.angle_beta   90.00
_cell.angle_gamma   90.00
#
_symmetry.space_group_name_H-M   'P 1'
#
loop_
_entity.id
_entity.type
_entity.pdbx_description
1 polymer ?
#
loop_
_entity_poly.entity_id
_entity_poly.type
_entity_poly.pdbx_seq_one_letter_code
_entity_poly.pdbx_strand_id
1 'polypeptide(L)'
;MRGDGDGWVVADTGARFWGRFGAAGLLLRAPLPDGQPAVLLQHRAWWSHQGGTWALPGGARDSHESPEEAALREAAEEAGIAPGAMTIRSSVVTKRIDGQAHWTYTTVIADAAELLPTAANHESTELRWVPEEKIDGMRLHPGFESAWPLLRVVETLPGGMDRQGTIELEPGRFAWQLP
;
A
#
# COMPACT_ATOMS: atom_id res chain seq x y z
N MET A 1 19.61 1.31 -9.32
CA MET A 1 19.65 0.64 -10.63
C MET A 1 18.22 0.22 -10.89
N ARG A 2 17.56 0.68 -11.95
CA ARG A 2 16.18 0.21 -12.25
C ARG A 2 16.26 -1.28 -12.56
N GLY A 3 15.49 -2.09 -11.85
CA GLY A 3 15.55 -3.54 -11.97
C GLY A 3 14.81 -4.09 -13.19
N ASP A 4 14.61 -5.40 -13.21
CA ASP A 4 13.97 -6.11 -14.31
C ASP A 4 12.44 -6.23 -14.17
N GLY A 5 11.81 -5.59 -13.19
CA GLY A 5 10.36 -5.58 -13.03
C GLY A 5 9.61 -4.78 -14.10
N ASP A 6 10.25 -3.75 -14.66
CA ASP A 6 9.59 -2.81 -15.58
C ASP A 6 9.07 -3.50 -16.86
N GLY A 7 7.81 -3.23 -17.20
CA GLY A 7 7.16 -3.73 -18.40
C GLY A 7 5.67 -4.00 -18.23
N TRP A 8 4.98 -4.20 -19.35
CA TRP A 8 3.55 -4.48 -19.37
C TRP A 8 3.28 -5.98 -19.52
N VAL A 9 2.38 -6.48 -18.70
CA VAL A 9 1.69 -7.75 -18.88
C VAL A 9 0.31 -7.47 -19.48
N VAL A 10 -0.09 -8.25 -20.49
CA VAL A 10 -1.40 -8.11 -21.15
C VAL A 10 -2.24 -9.33 -20.79
N ALA A 11 -3.38 -9.09 -20.14
CA ALA A 11 -4.33 -10.14 -19.82
C ALA A 11 -5.08 -10.64 -21.06
N ASP A 12 -5.72 -11.81 -20.97
CA ASP A 12 -6.54 -12.37 -22.05
C ASP A 12 -7.68 -11.42 -22.50
N THR A 13 -8.12 -10.52 -21.60
CA THR A 13 -9.11 -9.47 -21.88
C THR A 13 -8.55 -8.27 -22.65
N GLY A 14 -7.23 -8.22 -22.90
CA GLY A 14 -6.52 -7.08 -23.47
C GLY A 14 -6.15 -5.98 -22.47
N ALA A 15 -6.55 -6.11 -21.19
CA ALA A 15 -6.17 -5.18 -20.14
C ALA A 15 -4.66 -5.24 -19.86
N ARG A 16 -4.03 -4.08 -19.61
CA ARG A 16 -2.58 -3.95 -19.40
C ARG A 16 -2.27 -3.70 -17.92
N PHE A 17 -1.32 -4.44 -17.39
CA PHE A 17 -0.85 -4.35 -16.01
C PHE A 17 0.65 -4.09 -16.00
N TRP A 18 1.11 -3.11 -15.20
CA TRP A 18 2.53 -2.77 -15.07
C TRP A 18 3.22 -3.74 -14.11
N GLY A 19 4.46 -4.12 -14.41
CA GLY A 19 5.26 -5.07 -13.63
C GLY A 19 5.25 -6.47 -14.24
N ARG A 20 6.36 -6.87 -14.88
CA ARG A 20 6.51 -8.17 -15.55
C ARG A 20 6.34 -9.36 -14.61
N PHE A 21 6.70 -9.20 -13.35
CA PHE A 21 6.65 -10.23 -12.32
C PHE A 21 5.58 -9.96 -11.27
N GLY A 22 4.61 -9.09 -11.58
CA GLY A 22 3.66 -8.56 -10.60
C GLY A 22 4.08 -7.18 -10.09
N ALA A 23 3.29 -6.66 -9.16
CA ALA A 23 3.53 -5.39 -8.50
C ALA A 23 3.17 -5.50 -7.02
N ALA A 24 3.73 -4.61 -6.21
CA ALA A 24 3.41 -4.52 -4.80
C ALA A 24 3.33 -3.06 -4.33
N GLY A 25 2.52 -2.82 -3.30
CA GLY A 25 2.44 -1.50 -2.67
C GLY A 25 2.25 -1.60 -1.17
N LEU A 26 2.58 -0.51 -0.48
CA LEU A 26 2.61 -0.44 0.97
C LEU A 26 1.40 0.32 1.52
N LEU A 27 0.59 -0.36 2.32
CA LEU A 27 -0.34 0.28 3.25
C LEU A 27 0.38 0.44 4.59
N LEU A 28 0.92 1.64 4.82
CA LEU A 28 1.58 1.97 6.07
C LEU A 28 0.61 2.71 6.99
N ARG A 29 0.37 2.14 8.17
CA ARG A 29 -0.41 2.75 9.25
C ARG A 29 0.50 3.36 10.31
N ALA A 30 -0.01 4.39 10.96
CA ALA A 30 0.58 4.96 12.16
C ALA A 30 -0.51 5.56 13.06
N PRO A 31 -0.29 5.63 14.38
CA PRO A 31 -1.23 6.28 15.28
C PRO A 31 -1.23 7.81 15.08
N LEU A 32 -2.42 8.38 15.01
CA LEU A 32 -2.67 9.81 15.20
C LEU A 32 -2.51 10.20 16.67
N PRO A 33 -2.47 11.51 17.00
CA PRO A 33 -2.40 11.96 18.40
C PRO A 33 -3.53 11.46 19.31
N ASP A 34 -4.69 11.11 18.75
CA ASP A 34 -5.83 10.52 19.46
C ASP A 34 -5.80 8.96 19.49
N GLY A 35 -4.73 8.36 18.96
CA GLY A 35 -4.52 6.92 18.90
C GLY A 35 -5.18 6.22 17.71
N GLN A 36 -6.05 6.90 16.93
CA GLN A 36 -6.70 6.30 15.76
C GLN A 36 -5.70 6.11 14.61
N PRO A 37 -5.95 5.16 13.68
CA PRO A 37 -5.02 4.91 12.58
C PRO A 37 -5.11 6.00 11.50
N ALA A 38 -3.95 6.42 11.02
CA ALA A 38 -3.79 7.10 9.74
C ALA A 38 -3.01 6.22 8.76
N VAL A 39 -3.30 6.37 7.46
CA VAL A 39 -2.60 5.69 6.37
C VAL A 39 -1.82 6.70 5.54
N LEU A 40 -0.57 6.37 5.18
CA LEU A 40 0.22 7.15 4.25
C LEU A 40 -0.28 6.94 2.81
N LEU A 41 -0.77 8.02 2.18
CA LEU A 41 -1.21 8.02 0.79
C LEU A 41 -0.38 8.99 -0.07
N GLN A 42 -0.29 8.67 -1.35
CA GLN A 42 0.30 9.52 -2.38
C GLN A 42 -0.77 10.05 -3.34
N HIS A 43 -0.75 11.35 -3.61
CA HIS A 43 -1.58 11.98 -4.64
C HIS A 43 -0.83 11.98 -5.97
N ARG A 44 -1.24 11.09 -6.87
CA ARG A 44 -0.55 10.84 -8.14
C ARG A 44 -0.57 12.09 -9.00
N ALA A 45 0.58 12.42 -9.58
CA ALA A 45 0.69 13.55 -10.49
C ALA A 45 -0.25 13.42 -11.69
N TRP A 46 -0.79 14.55 -12.17
CA TRP A 46 -1.80 14.57 -13.24
C TRP A 46 -1.31 13.94 -14.56
N TRP A 47 -0.01 13.96 -14.82
CA TRP A 47 0.61 13.38 -16.02
C TRP A 47 0.86 11.86 -15.91
N SER A 48 0.64 11.27 -14.74
CA SER A 48 0.76 9.83 -14.53
C SER A 48 -0.51 9.09 -15.01
N HIS A 49 -0.38 7.79 -15.29
CA HIS A 49 -1.56 6.95 -15.55
C HIS A 49 -2.52 7.03 -14.35
N GLN A 50 -3.79 7.38 -14.59
CA GLN A 50 -4.80 7.68 -13.56
C GLN A 50 -4.40 8.82 -12.59
N GLY A 51 -3.76 9.87 -13.10
CA GLY A 51 -3.37 11.06 -12.33
C GLY A 51 -4.53 11.79 -11.65
N GLY A 52 -4.25 12.50 -10.55
CA GLY A 52 -5.25 13.20 -9.74
C GLY A 52 -6.10 12.27 -8.85
N THR A 53 -5.60 11.06 -8.59
CA THR A 53 -6.18 10.09 -7.66
C THR A 53 -5.21 9.82 -6.51
N TRP A 54 -5.75 9.34 -5.39
CA TRP A 54 -4.96 8.91 -4.24
C TRP A 54 -4.68 7.41 -4.29
N ALA A 55 -3.43 7.03 -4.04
CA ALA A 55 -2.98 5.65 -4.05
C ALA A 55 -2.00 5.36 -2.91
N LEU A 56 -1.69 4.08 -2.70
CA LEU A 56 -0.57 3.65 -1.89
C LEU A 56 0.75 3.86 -2.66
N PRO A 57 1.88 4.11 -1.96
CA PRO A 57 3.21 3.91 -2.54
C PRO A 57 3.35 2.48 -3.07
N GLY A 58 3.94 2.30 -4.25
CA GLY A 58 4.07 0.97 -4.84
C GLY A 58 4.34 0.97 -6.34
N GLY A 59 4.87 -0.16 -6.81
CA GLY A 59 5.37 -0.30 -8.17
C GLY A 59 5.65 -1.74 -8.59
N ALA A 60 6.37 -1.87 -9.69
CA ALA A 60 6.70 -3.16 -10.28
C ALA A 60 7.65 -3.94 -9.38
N ARG A 61 7.45 -5.26 -9.30
CA ARG A 61 8.34 -6.17 -8.60
C ARG A 61 9.39 -6.71 -9.57
N ASP A 62 10.65 -6.70 -9.15
CA ASP A 62 11.74 -7.36 -9.88
C ASP A 62 11.66 -8.88 -9.73
N SER A 63 12.32 -9.63 -10.62
CA SER A 63 12.25 -11.11 -10.65
C SER A 63 12.75 -11.79 -9.37
N HIS A 64 13.60 -11.10 -8.62
CA HIS A 64 14.25 -11.59 -7.42
C HIS A 64 13.62 -11.06 -6.12
N GLU A 65 12.65 -10.15 -6.23
CA GLU A 65 11.99 -9.56 -5.07
C GLU A 65 10.77 -10.37 -4.64
N SER A 66 10.59 -10.49 -3.33
CA SER A 66 9.31 -10.76 -2.69
C SER A 66 8.38 -9.53 -2.80
N PRO A 67 7.05 -9.69 -2.66
CA PRO A 67 6.15 -8.54 -2.54
C PRO A 67 6.57 -7.54 -1.45
N GLU A 68 7.04 -8.04 -0.32
CA GLU A 68 7.50 -7.26 0.83
C GLU A 68 8.72 -6.41 0.47
N GLU A 69 9.74 -7.01 -0.17
CA GLU A 69 10.93 -6.28 -0.61
C GLU A 69 10.57 -5.17 -1.61
N ALA A 70 9.73 -5.46 -2.60
CA ALA A 70 9.28 -4.46 -3.57
C ALA A 70 8.49 -3.33 -2.90
N ALA A 71 7.52 -3.64 -2.03
CA ALA A 71 6.74 -2.60 -1.34
C ALA A 71 7.62 -1.70 -0.46
N LEU A 72 8.62 -2.27 0.23
CA LEU A 72 9.56 -1.52 1.06
C LEU A 72 10.51 -0.65 0.22
N ARG A 73 11.04 -1.18 -0.90
CA ARG A 73 11.85 -0.40 -1.85
C ARG A 73 11.05 0.78 -2.40
N GLU A 74 9.84 0.54 -2.90
CA GLU A 74 8.99 1.58 -3.47
C GLU A 74 8.62 2.64 -2.42
N ALA A 75 8.32 2.24 -1.18
CA ALA A 75 8.08 3.22 -0.11
C ALA A 75 9.32 4.07 0.21
N ALA A 76 10.52 3.51 0.11
CA ALA A 76 11.76 4.27 0.26
C ALA A 76 11.99 5.23 -0.91
N GLU A 77 11.73 4.80 -2.14
CA GLU A 77 11.94 5.59 -3.36
C GLU A 77 10.88 6.67 -3.59
N GLU A 78 9.60 6.37 -3.31
CA GLU A 78 8.46 7.25 -3.57
C GLU A 78 8.12 8.18 -2.40
N ALA A 79 8.38 7.71 -1.17
CA ALA A 79 7.97 8.42 0.04
C ALA A 79 9.11 8.71 1.04
N GLY A 80 10.34 8.28 0.76
CA GLY A 80 11.48 8.49 1.64
C GLY A 80 11.41 7.69 2.95
N ILE A 81 10.57 6.67 3.02
CA ILE A 81 10.37 5.88 4.23
C ILE A 81 11.43 4.77 4.31
N ALA A 82 12.26 4.79 5.35
CA ALA A 82 13.26 3.75 5.56
C ALA A 82 12.59 2.40 5.89
N PRO A 83 13.01 1.27 5.29
CA PRO A 83 12.42 -0.05 5.57
C PRO A 83 12.44 -0.45 7.06
N GLY A 84 13.46 -0.02 7.80
CA GLY A 84 13.58 -0.29 9.25
C GLY A 84 12.68 0.57 10.14
N ALA A 85 11.93 1.53 9.59
CA ALA A 85 11.02 2.40 10.35
C ALA A 85 9.61 1.81 10.54
N MET A 86 9.38 0.57 10.07
CA MET A 86 8.09 -0.08 10.13
C MET A 86 8.18 -1.57 10.46
N THR A 87 7.05 -2.16 10.84
CA THR A 87 6.89 -3.59 11.10
C THR A 87 5.81 -4.15 10.18
N ILE A 88 6.16 -5.10 9.32
CA ILE A 88 5.17 -5.79 8.47
C ILE A 88 4.22 -6.61 9.34
N ARG A 89 2.93 -6.51 9.05
CA ARG A 89 1.84 -7.18 9.77
C ARG A 89 1.19 -8.27 8.94
N SER A 90 1.00 -8.02 7.64
CA SER A 90 0.39 -8.98 6.71
C SER A 90 0.68 -8.59 5.25
N SER A 91 0.40 -9.51 4.33
CA SER A 91 0.49 -9.32 2.88
C SER A 91 -0.72 -9.93 2.20
N VAL A 92 -1.46 -9.12 1.45
CA VAL A 92 -2.73 -9.51 0.82
C VAL A 92 -2.63 -9.37 -0.69
N VAL A 93 -2.91 -10.44 -1.44
CA VAL A 93 -3.07 -10.34 -2.90
C VAL A 93 -4.41 -9.64 -3.18
N THR A 94 -4.35 -8.37 -3.57
CA THR A 94 -5.53 -7.52 -3.79
C THR A 94 -5.99 -7.48 -5.23
N LYS A 95 -5.13 -7.90 -6.16
CA LYS A 95 -5.51 -8.18 -7.55
C LYS A 95 -4.83 -9.44 -8.04
N ARG A 96 -5.61 -10.30 -8.69
CA ARG A 96 -5.10 -11.45 -9.44
C ARG A 96 -5.66 -11.42 -10.85
N ILE A 97 -4.79 -11.71 -11.80
CA ILE A 97 -5.12 -11.98 -13.19
C ILE A 97 -4.62 -13.39 -13.48
N ASP A 98 -5.58 -14.26 -13.80
CA ASP A 98 -5.36 -15.62 -14.23
C ASP A 98 -5.53 -15.71 -15.75
N GLY A 99 -4.90 -16.68 -16.39
CA GLY A 99 -4.92 -16.85 -17.84
C GLY A 99 -3.53 -17.17 -18.39
N GLN A 100 -3.26 -16.81 -19.65
CA GLN A 100 -1.93 -17.03 -20.25
C GLN A 100 -0.84 -16.19 -19.59
N ALA A 101 -1.23 -15.05 -19.02
CA ALA A 101 -0.35 -14.20 -18.26
C ALA A 101 -0.79 -14.16 -16.78
N HIS A 102 -0.02 -14.82 -15.92
CA HIS A 102 -0.20 -14.76 -14.48
C HIS A 102 0.36 -13.44 -13.95
N TRP A 103 -0.48 -12.64 -13.30
CA TRP A 103 -0.07 -11.38 -12.70
C TRP A 103 -0.82 -11.11 -11.39
N THR A 104 -0.11 -10.56 -10.39
CA THR A 104 -0.70 -10.19 -9.10
C THR A 104 -0.26 -8.81 -8.66
N TYR A 105 -1.16 -8.09 -8.01
CA TYR A 105 -0.84 -6.98 -7.13
C TYR A 105 -0.96 -7.44 -5.68
N THR A 106 0.08 -7.25 -4.89
CA THR A 106 0.08 -7.55 -3.46
C THR A 106 0.18 -6.26 -2.66
N THR A 107 -0.74 -6.04 -1.73
CA THR A 107 -0.65 -4.96 -0.77
C THR A 107 -0.02 -5.49 0.52
N VAL A 108 1.11 -4.90 0.90
CA VAL A 108 1.81 -5.19 2.16
C VAL A 108 1.32 -4.21 3.20
N ILE A 109 0.92 -4.71 4.38
CA ILE A 109 0.36 -3.94 5.47
C ILE A 109 1.41 -3.83 6.57
N ALA A 110 1.73 -2.60 6.99
CA ALA A 110 2.77 -2.35 7.99
C ALA A 110 2.38 -1.29 9.04
N ASP A 111 2.91 -1.53 10.24
CA ASP A 111 3.02 -0.69 11.44
C ASP A 111 4.16 0.33 11.43
N ALA A 112 3.93 1.65 11.45
CA ALA A 112 4.90 2.61 11.97
C ALA A 112 4.51 3.07 13.38
N ALA A 113 5.52 3.33 14.23
CA ALA A 113 5.29 3.74 15.62
C ALA A 113 4.68 5.15 15.73
N GLU A 114 4.91 5.99 14.72
CA GLU A 114 4.45 7.38 14.66
C GLU A 114 4.31 7.82 13.18
N LEU A 115 3.73 9.01 12.97
CA LEU A 115 3.65 9.63 11.66
C LEU A 115 5.05 10.00 11.16
N LEU A 116 5.60 9.18 10.26
CA LEU A 116 6.96 9.38 9.75
C LEU A 116 7.04 10.61 8.82
N PRO A 117 8.18 11.33 8.83
CA PRO A 117 8.45 12.35 7.82
C PRO A 117 8.50 11.71 6.44
N THR A 118 8.00 12.42 5.43
CA THR A 118 7.91 11.93 4.05
C THR A 118 8.62 12.86 3.09
N ALA A 119 9.15 12.29 2.02
CA ALA A 119 9.75 13.05 0.91
C ALA A 119 9.19 12.50 -0.39
N ALA A 120 8.38 13.31 -1.08
CA ALA A 120 7.80 12.93 -2.36
C ALA A 120 8.86 12.94 -3.47
N ASN A 121 8.79 11.96 -4.35
CA ASN A 121 9.51 11.98 -5.60
C ASN A 121 8.71 12.70 -6.70
N HIS A 122 9.21 12.68 -7.93
CA HIS A 122 8.60 13.31 -9.10
C HIS A 122 7.28 12.66 -9.58
N GLU A 123 6.89 11.50 -9.06
CA GLU A 123 5.70 10.74 -9.47
C GLU A 123 4.44 11.17 -8.70
N SER A 124 4.63 11.90 -7.61
CA SER A 124 3.58 12.36 -6.70
C SER A 124 3.59 13.87 -6.51
N THR A 125 2.40 14.46 -6.50
CA THR A 125 2.21 15.89 -6.21
C THR A 125 2.11 16.18 -4.72
N GLU A 126 1.76 15.17 -3.93
CA GLU A 126 1.60 15.27 -2.49
C GLU A 126 1.75 13.89 -1.84
N LEU A 127 2.33 13.84 -0.64
CA LEU A 127 2.23 12.73 0.30
C LEU A 127 1.48 13.19 1.53
N ARG A 128 0.57 12.36 2.04
CA ARG A 128 -0.27 12.71 3.18
C ARG A 128 -0.57 11.52 4.06
N TRP A 129 -0.41 11.70 5.37
CA TRP A 129 -1.03 10.85 6.38
C TRP A 129 -2.51 11.21 6.49
N VAL A 130 -3.38 10.26 6.12
CA VAL A 130 -4.82 10.47 6.08
C VAL A 130 -5.47 9.63 7.18
N PRO A 131 -6.32 10.21 8.06
CA PRO A 131 -7.11 9.42 9.00
C PRO A 131 -7.91 8.36 8.24
N GLU A 132 -7.80 7.10 8.67
CA GLU A 132 -8.30 5.96 7.89
C GLU A 132 -9.80 6.07 7.58
N GLU A 133 -10.59 6.60 8.52
CA GLU A 133 -12.01 6.87 8.37
C GLU A 133 -12.38 7.86 7.26
N LYS A 134 -11.42 8.68 6.77
CA LYS A 134 -11.66 9.66 5.70
C LYS A 134 -11.44 9.09 4.30
N ILE A 135 -10.80 7.93 4.19
CA ILE A 135 -10.36 7.36 2.91
C ILE A 135 -11.55 7.01 2.01
N ASP A 136 -12.65 6.52 2.57
CA ASP A 136 -13.88 6.19 1.83
C ASP A 136 -14.45 7.39 1.05
N GLY A 137 -14.16 8.63 1.46
CA GLY A 137 -14.63 9.86 0.82
C GLY A 137 -13.67 10.45 -0.23
N MET A 138 -12.53 9.81 -0.49
CA MET A 138 -11.50 10.34 -1.37
C MET A 138 -11.62 9.78 -2.79
N ARG A 139 -11.08 10.51 -3.77
CA ARG A 139 -10.95 10.02 -5.15
C ARG A 139 -9.76 9.07 -5.22
N LEU A 140 -10.00 7.79 -5.02
CA LEU A 140 -8.95 6.76 -4.99
C LEU A 140 -8.58 6.28 -6.40
N HIS A 141 -7.36 5.75 -6.53
CA HIS A 141 -6.96 5.01 -7.71
C HIS A 141 -7.84 3.75 -7.85
N PRO A 142 -8.39 3.40 -9.03
CA PRO A 142 -9.41 2.35 -9.15
C PRO A 142 -8.98 0.99 -8.59
N GLY A 143 -7.71 0.63 -8.74
CA GLY A 143 -7.17 -0.60 -8.17
C GLY A 143 -7.11 -0.57 -6.64
N PHE A 144 -6.79 0.59 -6.05
CA PHE A 144 -6.78 0.78 -4.61
C PHE A 144 -8.20 0.85 -4.06
N GLU A 145 -9.10 1.57 -4.72
CA GLU A 145 -10.53 1.66 -4.38
C GLU A 145 -11.18 0.28 -4.29
N SER A 146 -10.96 -0.56 -5.30
CA SER A 146 -11.49 -1.93 -5.32
C SER A 146 -10.90 -2.82 -4.22
N ALA A 147 -9.66 -2.55 -3.79
CA ALA A 147 -8.97 -3.32 -2.76
C ALA A 147 -9.31 -2.86 -1.34
N TRP A 148 -9.70 -1.59 -1.18
CA TRP A 148 -9.85 -0.93 0.11
C TRP A 148 -10.73 -1.67 1.12
N PRO A 149 -11.89 -2.27 0.75
CA PRO A 149 -12.70 -3.04 1.68
C PRO A 149 -11.99 -4.25 2.32
N LEU A 150 -10.98 -4.82 1.64
CA LEU A 150 -10.16 -5.94 2.13
C LEU A 150 -8.98 -5.49 2.99
N LEU A 151 -8.69 -4.19 3.00
CA LEU A 151 -7.48 -3.64 3.59
C LEU A 151 -7.76 -2.83 4.85
N ARG A 152 -8.92 -2.16 4.90
CA ARG A 152 -9.30 -1.27 6.00
C ARG A 152 -9.50 -2.00 7.32
N VAL A 153 -9.31 -1.28 8.42
CA VAL A 153 -9.67 -1.76 9.74
C VAL A 153 -11.20 -1.81 9.88
N VAL A 154 -11.72 -2.92 10.39
CA VAL A 154 -13.17 -3.13 10.58
C VAL A 154 -13.63 -2.79 11.99
N GLU A 155 -12.71 -2.80 12.95
CA GLU A 155 -12.96 -2.45 14.34
C GLU A 155 -11.70 -1.91 15.01
N THR A 156 -11.91 -1.06 16.02
CA THR A 156 -10.85 -0.59 16.91
C THR A 156 -10.98 -1.32 18.24
N LEU A 157 -9.90 -1.96 18.66
CA LEU A 157 -9.81 -2.68 19.91
C LEU A 157 -9.21 -1.77 21.00
N PRO A 158 -9.66 -1.89 22.25
CA PRO A 158 -9.03 -1.18 23.36
C PRO A 158 -7.56 -1.59 23.51
N GLY A 159 -6.75 -0.68 24.06
CA GLY A 159 -5.35 -0.96 24.35
C GLY A 159 -5.18 -2.18 25.25
N GLY A 160 -4.12 -2.96 24.99
CA GLY A 160 -3.75 -4.16 25.75
C GLY A 160 -2.26 -4.18 26.04
N MET A 161 -1.83 -4.98 27.02
CA MET A 161 -0.45 -4.94 27.51
C MET A 161 0.62 -5.42 26.51
N ASP A 162 0.23 -6.17 25.46
CA ASP A 162 1.17 -6.96 24.65
C ASP A 162 1.35 -6.49 23.20
N ARG A 163 0.47 -5.64 22.67
CA ARG A 163 0.55 -5.18 21.26
C ARG A 163 -0.21 -3.87 21.05
N GLN A 164 0.29 -3.07 20.11
CA GLN A 164 -0.38 -1.91 19.51
C GLN A 164 -0.38 -2.10 17.99
N GLY A 165 -1.32 -1.46 17.30
CA GLY A 165 -1.34 -1.35 15.85
C GLY A 165 -2.23 -2.39 15.15
N THR A 166 -1.93 -2.71 13.90
CA THR A 166 -2.79 -3.60 13.10
C THR A 166 -2.74 -5.03 13.62
N ILE A 167 -3.91 -5.64 13.78
CA ILE A 167 -4.09 -7.06 14.06
C ILE A 167 -4.87 -7.68 12.91
N GLU A 168 -4.37 -8.74 12.32
CA GLU A 168 -5.15 -9.57 11.41
C GLU A 168 -6.01 -10.53 12.23
N LEU A 169 -7.33 -10.34 12.18
CA LEU A 169 -8.29 -11.18 12.90
C LEU A 169 -8.48 -12.51 12.16
N GLU A 170 -8.62 -12.41 10.85
CA GLU A 170 -8.76 -13.47 9.86
C GLU A 170 -8.18 -12.96 8.54
N PRO A 171 -7.84 -13.84 7.57
CA PRO A 171 -7.28 -13.42 6.29
C PRO A 171 -8.07 -12.29 5.62
N GLY A 172 -7.44 -11.11 5.48
CA GLY A 172 -8.07 -9.93 4.86
C GLY A 172 -9.10 -9.20 5.75
N ARG A 173 -9.11 -9.44 7.06
CA ARG A 173 -9.91 -8.68 8.03
C ARG A 173 -9.05 -8.17 9.17
N PHE A 174 -8.95 -6.85 9.29
CA PHE A 174 -8.01 -6.19 10.19
C PHE A 174 -8.71 -5.40 11.30
N ALA A 175 -8.15 -5.42 12.49
CA ALA A 175 -8.49 -4.50 13.58
C ALA A 175 -7.32 -3.56 13.89
N TRP A 176 -7.62 -2.41 14.49
CA TRP A 176 -6.61 -1.52 15.05
C TRP A 176 -6.62 -1.60 16.57
N GLN A 177 -5.51 -2.00 17.18
CA GLN A 177 -5.34 -1.94 18.62
C GLN A 177 -4.79 -0.58 19.03
N LEU A 178 -5.55 0.13 19.87
CA LEU A 178 -5.12 1.41 20.44
C LEU A 178 -3.86 1.23 21.32
N PRO A 179 -3.05 2.29 21.47
CA PRO A 179 -1.99 2.32 22.48
C PRO A 179 -2.49 2.07 23.90
#